data_AF-A0A437J8G2-F1
#
_entry.id   AF-A0A437J8G2-F1
#
_cell.length_a   1.000
_cell.length_b   1.000
_cell.length_c   1.000
_cell.angle_alpha   90.00
_cell.angle_beta   90.00
_cell.angle_gamma   90.00
#
_symmetry.space_group_name_H-M   'P 1'
#
loop_
_entity.id
_entity.type
_entity.pdbx_description
1 polymer ?
#
loop_
_entity_poly.entity_id
_entity_poly.type
_entity_poly.pdbx_seq_one_letter_code
_entity_poly.pdbx_strand_id
1 'polypeptide(L)'
;MYQIKLDAPDDFEGWRAAARRLARADVPPERIIWSVETAGSGSADDLFAEAFSGAGRPDMDGSESADAAPFAISRAFLDLAQTALLHSDPARFALLYMLLLRTRRAPHALHDKADPLVRRVEALAQAVRRDKHKMRAFVRFREIGNGDDAERHFVAWFEPDHHIVRANAGFFVRRFPNMRWSILTPATSIHWADGILREGPGANRSDAPDGDPVEDLWKGYYSAIFNPARLKVGAMLSEMPKKYWRNLPEAALIPALIAGAQAREAAMIAAAPRKERLSQERMSR
;
A
#
# COMPACT_ATOMS: atom_id res chain seq x y z
N MET A 1 0.60 -26.78 20.54
CA MET A 1 0.87 -25.53 19.78
C MET A 1 -0.37 -25.27 18.92
N TYR A 2 -0.85 -24.05 18.79
CA TYR A 2 -2.02 -23.70 17.97
C TYR A 2 -1.55 -23.27 16.59
N GLN A 3 -2.14 -23.84 15.54
CA GLN A 3 -1.89 -23.42 14.17
C GLN A 3 -3.14 -22.72 13.64
N ILE A 4 -2.97 -21.48 13.16
CA ILE A 4 -4.03 -20.69 12.55
C ILE A 4 -3.72 -20.54 11.08
N LYS A 5 -4.60 -21.09 10.24
CA LYS A 5 -4.58 -20.90 8.78
C LYS A 5 -5.52 -19.75 8.43
N LEU A 6 -5.02 -18.80 7.66
CA LEU A 6 -5.78 -17.66 7.10
C LEU A 6 -5.96 -17.87 5.60
N ASP A 7 -7.13 -17.50 5.08
CA ASP A 7 -7.49 -17.79 3.68
C ASP A 7 -6.68 -16.92 2.69
N ALA A 8 -6.25 -15.75 3.13
CA ALA A 8 -5.52 -14.79 2.31
C ALA A 8 -4.55 -13.95 3.14
N PRO A 9 -3.51 -13.37 2.53
CA PRO A 9 -2.53 -12.56 3.26
C PRO A 9 -3.11 -11.25 3.81
N ASP A 10 -4.26 -10.80 3.29
CA ASP A 10 -5.02 -9.64 3.75
C ASP A 10 -6.33 -9.99 4.49
N ASP A 11 -6.48 -11.26 4.92
CA ASP A 11 -7.65 -11.74 5.66
C ASP A 11 -7.70 -11.19 7.10
N PHE A 12 -8.18 -9.95 7.23
CA PHE A 12 -8.34 -9.30 8.52
C PHE A 12 -9.44 -9.94 9.37
N GLU A 13 -10.55 -10.37 8.78
CA GLU A 13 -11.68 -10.90 9.54
C GLU A 13 -11.38 -12.31 10.08
N GLY A 14 -10.74 -13.19 9.30
CA GLY A 14 -10.25 -14.47 9.80
C GLY A 14 -9.21 -14.31 10.90
N TRP A 15 -8.24 -13.41 10.72
CA TRP A 15 -7.29 -13.07 11.79
C TRP A 15 -8.01 -12.55 13.04
N ARG A 16 -8.96 -11.62 12.89
CA ARG A 16 -9.70 -11.02 14.02
C ARG A 16 -10.52 -12.07 14.77
N ALA A 17 -11.19 -12.96 14.05
CA ALA A 17 -11.97 -14.05 14.65
C ALA A 17 -11.06 -14.99 15.46
N ALA A 18 -9.96 -15.44 14.87
CA ALA A 18 -8.98 -16.29 15.55
C ALA A 18 -8.34 -15.59 16.75
N ALA A 19 -7.87 -14.35 16.58
CA ALA A 19 -7.26 -13.55 17.63
C ALA A 19 -8.20 -13.33 18.83
N ARG A 20 -9.50 -13.11 18.59
CA ARG A 20 -10.50 -13.00 19.66
C ARG A 20 -10.66 -14.30 20.43
N ARG A 21 -10.75 -15.45 19.74
CA ARG A 21 -10.85 -16.77 20.39
C ARG A 21 -9.60 -17.07 21.23
N LEU A 22 -8.42 -16.89 20.65
CA LEU A 22 -7.14 -17.13 21.32
C LEU A 22 -6.94 -16.19 22.52
N ALA A 23 -7.30 -14.91 22.39
CA ALA A 23 -7.22 -13.97 23.49
C ALA A 23 -8.15 -14.38 24.65
N ARG A 24 -9.40 -14.77 24.36
CA ARG A 24 -10.34 -15.24 25.40
C ARG A 24 -9.82 -16.44 26.19
N ALA A 25 -9.09 -17.34 25.53
CA ALA A 25 -8.45 -18.49 26.16
C ALA A 25 -7.07 -18.18 26.78
N ASP A 26 -6.67 -16.91 26.84
CA ASP A 26 -5.38 -16.46 27.37
C ASP A 26 -4.17 -17.20 26.75
N VAL A 27 -4.29 -17.55 25.47
CA VAL A 27 -3.23 -18.27 24.76
C VAL A 27 -2.01 -17.35 24.61
N PRO A 28 -0.82 -17.78 25.06
CA PRO A 28 0.37 -16.95 24.91
C PRO A 28 0.85 -16.94 23.44
N PRO A 29 1.37 -15.80 22.93
CA PRO A 29 1.76 -15.62 21.53
C PRO A 29 2.72 -16.69 20.98
N GLU A 30 3.67 -17.14 21.79
CA GLU A 30 4.67 -18.14 21.44
C GLU A 30 4.08 -19.54 21.18
N ARG A 31 2.84 -19.78 21.59
CA ARG A 31 2.12 -21.04 21.31
C ARG A 31 1.35 -21.00 20.00
N ILE A 32 1.41 -19.91 19.23
CA ILE A 32 0.61 -19.72 18.02
C ILE A 32 1.51 -19.61 16.79
N ILE A 33 1.23 -20.43 15.78
CA ILE A 33 1.79 -20.32 14.45
C ILE A 33 0.72 -19.76 13.52
N TRP A 34 1.03 -18.66 12.85
CA TRP A 34 0.16 -18.05 11.84
C TRP A 34 0.68 -18.43 10.46
N SER A 35 -0.20 -18.97 9.62
CA SER A 35 0.10 -19.34 8.23
C SER A 35 -1.02 -18.85 7.31
N VAL A 36 -0.67 -18.56 6.06
CA VAL A 36 -1.63 -18.19 5.02
C VAL A 36 -1.74 -19.36 4.05
N GLU A 37 -2.95 -19.73 3.67
CA GLU A 37 -3.19 -20.76 2.65
C GLU A 37 -2.67 -20.24 1.30
N THR A 38 -1.57 -20.81 0.83
CA THR A 38 -1.02 -20.52 -0.50
C THR A 38 -1.50 -21.58 -1.48
N ALA A 39 -2.31 -21.18 -2.46
CA ALA A 39 -2.67 -22.05 -3.58
C ALA A 39 -1.39 -22.43 -4.36
N GLY A 40 -0.98 -23.70 -4.29
CA GLY A 40 -0.02 -24.29 -5.24
C GLY A 40 1.42 -24.52 -4.79
N SER A 41 1.78 -24.35 -3.51
CA SER A 41 3.06 -24.87 -3.02
C SER A 41 2.86 -25.69 -1.76
N GLY A 42 2.95 -27.01 -1.91
CA GLY A 42 3.40 -27.87 -0.80
C GLY A 42 4.84 -27.49 -0.47
N SER A 43 4.99 -26.41 0.27
CA SER A 43 6.29 -25.89 0.69
C SER A 43 6.73 -26.59 1.98
N ALA A 44 8.01 -26.51 2.31
CA ALA A 44 8.59 -27.11 3.50
C ALA A 44 7.88 -26.70 4.82
N ASP A 45 7.11 -25.60 4.83
CA ASP A 45 6.27 -25.19 5.96
C ASP A 45 5.16 -26.21 6.27
N ASP A 46 4.60 -26.91 5.27
CA ASP A 46 3.63 -27.98 5.51
C ASP A 46 4.31 -29.22 6.12
N LEU A 47 5.56 -29.51 5.75
CA LEU A 47 6.33 -30.63 6.31
C LEU A 47 6.67 -30.43 7.80
N PHE A 48 6.98 -29.18 8.20
CA PHE A 48 7.13 -28.84 9.62
C PHE A 48 5.77 -28.74 10.33
N ALA A 49 4.70 -28.29 9.65
CA ALA A 49 3.35 -28.30 10.22
C ALA A 49 2.85 -29.72 10.53
N GLU A 50 3.14 -30.70 9.67
CA GLU A 50 2.84 -32.12 9.92
C GLU A 50 3.64 -32.68 11.10
N ALA A 51 4.92 -32.33 11.23
CA ALA A 51 5.78 -32.80 12.33
C ALA A 51 5.29 -32.36 13.73
N PHE A 52 4.60 -31.22 13.83
CA PHE A 52 3.99 -30.75 15.07
C PHE A 52 2.51 -31.17 15.25
N SER A 53 1.92 -31.82 14.25
CA SER A 53 0.53 -32.31 14.31
C SER A 53 0.36 -33.57 15.18
N GLY A 54 1.46 -34.21 15.60
CA GLY A 54 1.44 -35.41 16.46
C GLY A 54 1.22 -35.16 17.96
N ALA A 55 1.24 -33.92 18.43
CA ALA A 55 1.06 -33.59 19.84
C ALA A 55 -0.30 -32.91 20.09
N GLY A 56 -1.33 -33.74 20.28
CA GLY A 56 -2.64 -33.39 20.86
C GLY A 56 -3.19 -32.02 20.48
N ARG A 57 -3.98 -31.94 19.40
CA ARG A 57 -4.88 -30.80 19.17
C ARG A 57 -5.78 -30.65 20.40
N PRO A 58 -5.80 -29.53 21.12
CA PRO A 58 -7.06 -29.13 21.72
C PRO A 58 -7.97 -28.80 20.54
N ASP A 59 -8.94 -29.68 20.28
CA ASP A 59 -10.05 -29.41 19.39
C ASP A 59 -10.72 -28.11 19.86
N MET A 60 -10.35 -27.00 19.24
CA MET A 60 -11.07 -25.73 19.33
C MET A 60 -12.07 -25.63 18.17
N ASP A 61 -12.41 -26.78 17.58
CA ASP A 61 -13.45 -26.97 16.59
C ASP A 61 -14.68 -27.47 17.35
N GLY A 62 -15.43 -26.55 17.97
CA GLY A 62 -16.74 -26.85 18.57
C GLY A 62 -16.81 -26.70 20.08
N SER A 63 -16.78 -25.46 20.55
CA SER A 63 -17.62 -24.98 21.66
C SER A 63 -17.36 -23.49 21.80
N GLU A 64 -18.29 -22.68 21.32
CA GLU A 64 -18.42 -21.32 21.85
C GLU A 64 -18.76 -21.47 23.33
N SER A 65 -17.75 -21.41 24.20
CA SER A 65 -17.99 -21.19 25.62
C SER A 65 -18.61 -19.79 25.73
N ALA A 66 -19.94 -19.77 25.72
CA ALA A 66 -20.78 -18.56 25.71
C ALA A 66 -20.59 -17.70 26.97
N ASP A 67 -19.85 -18.19 27.97
CA ASP A 67 -19.68 -17.56 29.29
C ASP A 67 -18.40 -16.71 29.45
N ALA A 68 -17.57 -16.57 28.42
CA ALA A 68 -16.42 -15.65 28.50
C ALA A 68 -16.87 -14.20 28.23
N ALA A 69 -16.76 -13.33 29.24
CA ALA A 69 -17.14 -11.93 29.16
C ALA A 69 -16.58 -11.24 27.90
N PRO A 70 -17.40 -10.52 27.11
CA PRO A 70 -16.92 -9.80 25.95
C PRO A 70 -15.94 -8.71 26.37
N PHE A 71 -14.69 -8.77 25.89
CA PHE A 71 -13.74 -7.69 26.09
C PHE A 71 -13.87 -6.63 24.98
N ALA A 72 -13.94 -5.37 25.38
CA ALA A 72 -14.01 -4.25 24.45
C ALA A 72 -12.62 -3.96 23.87
N ILE A 73 -12.56 -3.77 22.55
CA ILE A 73 -11.35 -3.36 21.83
C ILE A 73 -11.56 -1.92 21.34
N SER A 74 -10.57 -1.06 21.52
CA SER A 74 -10.69 0.34 21.09
C SER A 74 -10.77 0.44 19.57
N ARG A 75 -11.51 1.44 19.07
CA ARG A 75 -11.59 1.73 17.63
C ARG A 75 -10.20 2.02 17.04
N ALA A 76 -9.37 2.73 17.79
CA ALA A 76 -8.00 3.06 17.41
C ALA A 76 -7.14 1.81 17.14
N PHE A 77 -7.27 0.76 17.98
CA PHE A 77 -6.58 -0.50 17.72
C PHE A 77 -7.07 -1.15 16.44
N LEU A 78 -8.39 -1.21 16.22
CA LEU A 78 -8.95 -1.84 15.03
C LEU A 78 -8.49 -1.14 13.75
N ASP A 79 -8.50 0.19 13.71
CA ASP A 79 -8.05 0.96 12.55
C ASP A 79 -6.53 0.74 12.27
N LEU A 80 -5.73 0.66 13.34
CA LEU A 80 -4.30 0.35 13.23
C LEU A 80 -4.08 -1.07 12.70
N ALA A 81 -4.78 -2.05 13.27
CA ALA A 81 -4.66 -3.47 12.92
C ALA A 81 -5.10 -3.73 11.47
N GLN A 82 -6.24 -3.17 11.05
CA GLN A 82 -6.72 -3.25 9.66
C GLN A 82 -5.69 -2.72 8.66
N THR A 83 -4.94 -1.68 9.02
CA THR A 83 -3.90 -1.13 8.14
C THR A 83 -2.62 -1.97 8.20
N ALA A 84 -2.11 -2.28 9.39
CA ALA A 84 -0.86 -2.99 9.56
C ALA A 84 -0.91 -4.44 9.06
N LEU A 85 -2.08 -5.10 9.11
CA LEU A 85 -2.27 -6.46 8.62
C LEU A 85 -2.02 -6.60 7.12
N LEU A 86 -2.14 -5.51 6.35
CA LEU A 86 -1.86 -5.53 4.92
C LEU A 86 -0.36 -5.53 4.60
N HIS A 87 0.52 -5.34 5.59
CA HIS A 87 1.97 -5.32 5.34
C HIS A 87 2.46 -6.69 4.86
N SER A 88 3.54 -6.74 4.10
CA SER A 88 4.14 -8.00 3.62
C SER A 88 5.02 -8.72 4.66
N ASP A 89 5.08 -8.23 5.90
CA ASP A 89 5.92 -8.82 6.95
C ASP A 89 5.20 -10.05 7.51
N PRO A 90 5.79 -11.26 7.49
CA PRO A 90 5.13 -12.47 7.97
C PRO A 90 4.80 -12.40 9.47
N ALA A 91 5.57 -11.65 10.26
CA ALA A 91 5.34 -11.51 11.71
C ALA A 91 4.15 -10.60 12.05
N ARG A 92 3.53 -9.92 11.08
CA ARG A 92 2.45 -8.94 11.33
C ARG A 92 1.29 -9.51 12.15
N PHE A 93 0.88 -10.75 11.89
CA PHE A 93 -0.23 -11.39 12.59
C PHE A 93 0.10 -11.62 14.07
N ALA A 94 1.31 -12.10 14.35
CA ALA A 94 1.81 -12.31 15.70
C ALA A 94 2.01 -10.99 16.46
N LEU A 95 2.59 -9.97 15.81
CA LEU A 95 2.79 -8.63 16.39
C LEU A 95 1.45 -7.98 16.76
N LEU A 96 0.45 -8.08 15.88
CA LEU A 96 -0.89 -7.57 16.15
C LEU A 96 -1.57 -8.34 17.30
N TYR A 97 -1.38 -9.66 17.37
CA TYR A 97 -1.91 -10.47 18.46
C TYR A 97 -1.26 -10.13 19.82
N MET A 98 0.06 -9.96 19.85
CA MET A 98 0.77 -9.48 21.03
C MET A 98 0.25 -8.11 21.50
N LEU A 99 0.01 -7.20 20.55
CA LEU A 99 -0.51 -5.87 20.86
C LEU A 99 -1.96 -5.95 21.36
N LEU A 100 -2.77 -6.87 20.84
CA LEU A 100 -4.13 -7.15 21.33
C LEU A 100 -4.11 -7.57 22.80
N LEU A 101 -3.26 -8.53 23.17
CA LEU A 101 -3.16 -9.00 24.56
C LEU A 101 -2.71 -7.88 25.51
N ARG A 102 -1.76 -7.04 25.06
CA ARG A 102 -1.27 -5.90 25.84
C ARG A 102 -2.35 -4.84 26.04
N THR A 103 -3.02 -4.44 24.97
CA THR A 103 -4.08 -3.41 25.02
C THR A 103 -5.30 -3.87 25.80
N ARG A 104 -5.57 -5.18 25.87
CA ARG A 104 -6.61 -5.75 26.73
C ARG A 104 -6.31 -5.57 28.22
N ARG A 105 -5.04 -5.71 28.63
CA ARG A 105 -4.61 -5.53 30.04
C ARG A 105 -4.42 -4.06 30.39
N ALA A 106 -3.94 -3.26 29.44
CA ALA A 106 -3.66 -1.84 29.61
C ALA A 106 -4.11 -1.06 28.35
N PRO A 107 -5.35 -0.53 28.32
CA PRO A 107 -5.87 0.17 27.13
C PRO A 107 -5.02 1.36 26.69
N HIS A 108 -4.40 2.08 27.63
CA HIS A 108 -3.52 3.21 27.36
C HIS A 108 -2.20 2.82 26.69
N ALA A 109 -1.80 1.54 26.74
CA ALA A 109 -0.55 1.08 26.14
C ALA A 109 -0.49 1.31 24.63
N LEU A 110 -1.65 1.37 23.94
CA LEU A 110 -1.71 1.71 22.52
C LEU A 110 -1.16 3.11 22.21
N HIS A 111 -1.21 4.02 23.18
CA HIS A 111 -0.76 5.40 23.02
C HIS A 111 0.68 5.64 23.50
N ASP A 112 1.31 4.63 24.10
CA ASP A 112 2.70 4.71 24.50
C ASP A 112 3.62 4.59 23.28
N LYS A 113 4.11 5.74 22.81
CA LYS A 113 5.04 5.82 21.68
C LYS A 113 6.44 5.35 22.01
N ALA A 114 6.78 5.16 23.29
CA ALA A 114 8.06 4.57 23.69
C ALA A 114 8.04 3.04 23.59
N ASP A 115 6.86 2.41 23.64
CA ASP A 115 6.70 0.96 23.51
C ASP A 115 7.22 0.46 22.14
N PRO A 116 8.25 -0.41 22.13
CA PRO A 116 8.82 -0.94 20.89
C PRO A 116 7.80 -1.70 20.01
N LEU A 117 6.83 -2.39 20.61
CA LEU A 117 5.80 -3.12 19.87
C LEU A 117 4.84 -2.17 19.17
N VAL A 118 4.37 -1.12 19.87
CA VAL A 118 3.50 -0.09 19.30
C VAL A 118 4.22 0.58 18.13
N ARG A 119 5.47 1.01 18.33
CA ARG A 119 6.30 1.61 17.27
C ARG A 119 6.46 0.68 16.07
N ARG A 120 6.69 -0.62 16.31
CA ARG A 120 6.82 -1.60 15.23
C ARG A 120 5.54 -1.70 14.42
N VAL A 121 4.39 -1.88 15.07
CA VAL A 121 3.09 -2.00 14.38
C VAL A 121 2.73 -0.70 13.65
N GLU A 122 3.00 0.46 14.24
CA GLU A 122 2.79 1.75 13.59
C GLU A 122 3.67 1.94 12.35
N ALA A 123 4.92 1.49 12.39
CA ALA A 123 5.81 1.51 11.23
C ALA A 123 5.28 0.63 10.09
N LEU A 124 4.75 -0.56 10.39
CA LEU A 124 4.09 -1.42 9.41
C LEU A 124 2.88 -0.70 8.78
N ALA A 125 1.99 -0.14 9.61
CA ALA A 125 0.84 0.60 9.12
C ALA A 125 1.24 1.81 8.26
N GLN A 126 2.31 2.51 8.62
CA GLN A 126 2.80 3.66 7.85
C GLN A 126 3.37 3.24 6.49
N ALA A 127 4.08 2.12 6.41
CA ALA A 127 4.56 1.58 5.13
C ALA A 127 3.40 1.22 4.21
N VAL A 128 2.36 0.56 4.74
CA VAL A 128 1.11 0.27 4.02
C VAL A 128 0.45 1.54 3.51
N ARG A 129 0.33 2.59 4.33
CA ARG A 129 -0.28 3.86 3.89
C ARG A 129 0.50 4.51 2.74
N ARG A 130 1.83 4.48 2.79
CA ARG A 130 2.67 4.98 1.71
C ARG A 130 2.46 4.18 0.43
N ASP A 131 2.45 2.86 0.50
CA ASP A 131 2.21 2.02 -0.67
C ASP A 131 0.80 2.26 -1.26
N LYS A 132 -0.21 2.41 -0.41
CA LYS A 132 -1.56 2.79 -0.85
C LYS A 132 -1.56 4.13 -1.59
N HIS A 133 -0.81 5.12 -1.10
CA HIS A 133 -0.66 6.41 -1.74
C HIS A 133 0.05 6.28 -3.09
N LYS A 134 1.15 5.53 -3.16
CA LYS A 134 1.88 5.23 -4.40
C LYS A 134 0.99 4.61 -5.45
N MET A 135 0.19 3.59 -5.09
CA MET A 135 -0.76 2.97 -6.02
C MET A 135 -1.72 4.00 -6.61
N ARG A 136 -2.30 4.86 -5.78
CA ARG A 136 -3.23 5.92 -6.24
C ARG A 136 -2.55 6.96 -7.13
N ALA A 137 -1.29 7.28 -6.85
CA ALA A 137 -0.54 8.29 -7.59
C ALA A 137 0.01 7.78 -8.93
N PHE A 138 0.44 6.51 -8.99
CA PHE A 138 1.23 5.95 -10.09
C PHE A 138 0.49 4.95 -10.97
N VAL A 139 -0.70 4.49 -10.59
CA VAL A 139 -1.54 3.73 -11.52
C VAL A 139 -1.87 4.64 -12.72
N ARG A 140 -1.59 4.13 -13.91
CA ARG A 140 -1.92 4.74 -15.19
C ARG A 140 -2.63 3.73 -16.06
N PHE A 141 -3.80 4.11 -16.50
CA PHE A 141 -4.65 3.32 -17.37
C PHE A 141 -4.28 3.56 -18.83
N ARG A 142 -4.22 2.47 -19.59
CA ARG A 142 -3.96 2.46 -21.03
C ARG A 142 -5.14 1.82 -21.73
N GLU A 143 -5.65 2.46 -22.76
CA GLU A 143 -6.76 1.92 -23.55
C GLU A 143 -6.28 0.75 -24.41
N ILE A 144 -7.10 -0.30 -24.46
CA ILE A 144 -7.00 -1.43 -25.37
C ILE A 144 -8.35 -1.61 -26.08
N GLY A 145 -8.32 -1.96 -27.36
CA GLY A 145 -9.51 -2.14 -28.21
C GLY A 145 -9.47 -1.31 -29.51
N ASN A 146 -10.36 -1.62 -30.45
CA ASN A 146 -10.34 -1.06 -31.82
C ASN A 146 -11.17 0.24 -31.98
N GLY A 147 -11.37 0.99 -30.90
CA GLY A 147 -11.98 2.34 -30.96
C GLY A 147 -13.51 2.40 -30.81
N ASP A 148 -14.22 1.27 -30.88
CA ASP A 148 -15.67 1.21 -30.58
C ASP A 148 -15.92 1.38 -29.07
N ASP A 149 -16.82 2.29 -28.71
CA ASP A 149 -17.10 2.69 -27.32
C ASP A 149 -17.52 1.52 -26.41
N ALA A 150 -18.15 0.48 -26.98
CA ALA A 150 -18.57 -0.73 -26.26
C ALA A 150 -17.40 -1.67 -25.91
N GLU A 151 -16.30 -1.61 -26.67
CA GLU A 151 -15.12 -2.48 -26.50
C GLU A 151 -13.96 -1.80 -25.79
N ARG A 152 -14.06 -0.50 -25.49
CA ARG A 152 -13.00 0.24 -24.79
C ARG A 152 -12.76 -0.34 -23.40
N HIS A 153 -11.56 -0.85 -23.19
CA HIS A 153 -11.11 -1.38 -21.91
C HIS A 153 -9.78 -0.76 -21.54
N PHE A 154 -9.62 -0.37 -20.28
CA PHE A 154 -8.44 0.29 -19.77
C PHE A 154 -7.63 -0.63 -18.87
N VAL A 155 -6.35 -0.85 -19.18
CA VAL A 155 -5.48 -1.73 -18.40
C VAL A 155 -4.36 -0.92 -17.76
N ALA A 156 -4.07 -1.20 -16.49
CA ALA A 156 -2.94 -0.65 -15.76
C ALA A 156 -2.14 -1.78 -15.10
N TRP A 157 -0.82 -1.60 -15.01
CA TRP A 157 0.06 -2.48 -14.23
C TRP A 157 0.60 -1.76 -13.01
N PHE A 158 0.59 -2.42 -11.86
CA PHE A 158 1.19 -1.91 -10.63
C PHE A 158 1.83 -3.02 -9.80
N GLU A 159 3.00 -2.73 -9.24
CA GLU A 159 3.73 -3.64 -8.34
C GLU A 159 3.67 -3.09 -6.90
N PRO A 160 2.73 -3.56 -6.07
CA PRO A 160 2.65 -3.14 -4.68
C PRO A 160 3.77 -3.77 -3.84
N ASP A 161 4.20 -3.06 -2.81
CA ASP A 161 5.13 -3.58 -1.79
C ASP A 161 4.40 -4.44 -0.74
N HIS A 162 3.08 -4.26 -0.62
CA HIS A 162 2.21 -4.82 0.42
C HIS A 162 0.88 -5.35 -0.15
N HIS A 163 0.08 -6.02 0.67
CA HIS A 163 -1.22 -6.62 0.27
C HIS A 163 -2.34 -5.55 0.22
N ILE A 164 -2.18 -4.54 -0.63
CA ILE A 164 -3.02 -3.33 -0.62
C ILE A 164 -4.11 -3.30 -1.68
N VAL A 165 -4.08 -4.22 -2.65
CA VAL A 165 -4.88 -4.13 -3.89
C VAL A 165 -6.38 -4.11 -3.58
N ARG A 166 -6.89 -5.11 -2.85
CA ARG A 166 -8.30 -5.18 -2.42
C ARG A 166 -8.70 -3.96 -1.59
N ALA A 167 -7.87 -3.61 -0.61
CA ALA A 167 -8.08 -2.47 0.27
C ALA A 167 -8.04 -1.09 -0.42
N ASN A 168 -7.59 -1.03 -1.68
CA ASN A 168 -7.59 0.18 -2.50
C ASN A 168 -8.60 0.15 -3.65
N ALA A 169 -9.18 -1.01 -4.00
CA ALA A 169 -10.06 -1.15 -5.15
C ALA A 169 -11.20 -0.11 -5.16
N GLY A 170 -11.84 0.10 -4.00
CA GLY A 170 -12.93 1.08 -3.86
C GLY A 170 -12.53 2.53 -4.19
N PHE A 171 -11.26 2.91 -4.08
CA PHE A 171 -10.80 4.23 -4.53
C PHE A 171 -10.93 4.36 -6.06
N PHE A 172 -10.47 3.36 -6.80
CA PHE A 172 -10.51 3.37 -8.27
C PHE A 172 -11.93 3.25 -8.80
N VAL A 173 -12.77 2.41 -8.17
CA VAL A 173 -14.19 2.28 -8.51
C VAL A 173 -14.90 3.64 -8.42
N ARG A 174 -14.69 4.40 -7.33
CA ARG A 174 -15.30 5.73 -7.17
C ARG A 174 -14.70 6.78 -8.11
N ARG A 175 -13.42 6.66 -8.46
CA ARG A 175 -12.71 7.64 -9.29
C ARG A 175 -12.96 7.46 -10.79
N PHE A 176 -13.23 6.23 -11.22
CA PHE A 176 -13.44 5.81 -12.61
C PHE A 176 -14.67 4.89 -12.75
N PRO A 177 -15.87 5.34 -12.34
CA PRO A 177 -17.05 4.49 -12.30
C PRO A 177 -17.59 4.13 -13.69
N ASN A 178 -17.44 5.02 -14.67
CA ASN A 178 -17.99 4.90 -16.02
C ASN A 178 -17.02 4.25 -17.02
N MET A 179 -15.88 3.73 -16.55
CA MET A 179 -14.86 3.11 -17.38
C MET A 179 -14.83 1.62 -17.11
N ARG A 180 -14.60 0.79 -18.13
CA ARG A 180 -14.21 -0.62 -17.92
C ARG A 180 -12.71 -0.65 -17.73
N TRP A 181 -12.22 -1.14 -16.60
CA TRP A 181 -10.79 -1.13 -16.31
C TRP A 181 -10.28 -2.35 -15.55
N SER A 182 -9.01 -2.64 -15.72
CA SER A 182 -8.27 -3.70 -15.03
C SER A 182 -6.98 -3.14 -14.43
N ILE A 183 -6.72 -3.43 -13.16
CA ILE A 183 -5.41 -3.22 -12.54
C ILE A 183 -4.79 -4.59 -12.30
N LEU A 184 -3.72 -4.85 -13.04
CA LEU A 184 -2.94 -6.07 -12.99
C LEU A 184 -1.78 -5.89 -12.00
N THR A 185 -1.58 -6.89 -11.13
CA THR A 185 -0.43 -6.95 -10.23
C THR A 185 0.12 -8.39 -10.17
N PRO A 186 1.36 -8.60 -9.68
CA PRO A 186 1.92 -9.95 -9.59
C PRO A 186 1.14 -10.93 -8.72
N ALA A 187 0.45 -10.44 -7.68
CA ALA A 187 -0.21 -11.29 -6.69
C ALA A 187 -1.71 -11.46 -6.95
N THR A 188 -2.38 -10.40 -7.40
CA THR A 188 -3.82 -10.41 -7.69
C THR A 188 -4.19 -9.31 -8.66
N SER A 189 -5.22 -9.53 -9.45
CA SER A 189 -5.75 -8.52 -10.37
C SER A 189 -7.14 -8.09 -9.92
N ILE A 190 -7.49 -6.83 -10.17
CA ILE A 190 -8.85 -6.32 -9.94
C ILE A 190 -9.41 -5.74 -11.23
N HIS A 191 -10.65 -6.10 -11.53
CA HIS A 191 -11.35 -5.77 -12.76
C HIS A 191 -12.67 -5.09 -12.41
N TRP A 192 -12.95 -3.96 -13.06
CA TRP A 192 -14.20 -3.24 -12.93
C TRP A 192 -14.85 -3.13 -14.30
N ALA A 193 -16.04 -3.72 -14.42
CA ALA A 193 -16.86 -3.62 -15.61
C ALA A 193 -18.34 -3.71 -15.22
N ASP A 194 -19.18 -2.92 -15.89
CA ASP A 194 -20.64 -3.01 -15.79
C ASP A 194 -21.17 -2.87 -14.34
N GLY A 195 -20.51 -2.00 -13.56
CA GLY A 195 -20.87 -1.78 -12.15
C GLY A 195 -20.41 -2.86 -11.18
N ILE A 196 -19.62 -3.84 -11.65
CA ILE A 196 -19.19 -5.00 -10.87
C ILE A 196 -17.67 -5.00 -10.73
N LEU A 197 -17.19 -5.10 -9.49
CA LEU A 197 -15.78 -5.35 -9.17
C LEU A 197 -15.56 -6.86 -9.08
N ARG A 198 -14.60 -7.38 -9.83
CA ARG A 198 -14.17 -8.78 -9.82
C ARG A 198 -12.70 -8.88 -9.49
N GLU A 199 -12.34 -9.92 -8.77
CA GLU A 199 -10.95 -10.26 -8.50
C GLU A 199 -10.48 -11.36 -9.47
N GLY A 200 -9.22 -11.31 -9.84
CA GLY A 200 -8.56 -12.28 -10.68
C GLY A 200 -7.21 -12.71 -10.09
N PRO A 201 -6.59 -13.75 -10.67
CA PRO A 201 -5.26 -14.18 -10.28
C PRO A 201 -4.22 -13.09 -10.53
N GLY A 202 -3.02 -13.28 -9.98
CA GLY A 202 -1.85 -12.49 -10.36
C GLY A 202 -1.60 -12.56 -11.87
N ALA A 203 -1.12 -11.46 -12.43
CA ALA A 203 -0.75 -11.35 -13.84
C ALA A 203 0.75 -11.09 -13.99
N ASN A 204 1.27 -11.22 -15.20
CA ASN A 204 2.63 -10.84 -15.57
C ASN A 204 2.66 -9.42 -16.16
N ARG A 205 3.81 -8.76 -16.08
CA ARG A 205 3.98 -7.41 -16.65
C ARG A 205 3.65 -7.37 -18.15
N SER A 206 3.97 -8.44 -18.87
CA SER A 206 3.70 -8.61 -20.32
C SER A 206 2.21 -8.64 -20.67
N ASP A 207 1.34 -8.88 -19.68
CA ASP A 207 -0.11 -8.94 -19.88
C ASP A 207 -0.73 -7.53 -19.94
N ALA A 208 0.04 -6.50 -19.60
CA ALA A 208 -0.34 -5.09 -19.75
C ALA A 208 0.28 -4.51 -21.05
N PRO A 209 -0.44 -3.64 -21.78
CA PRO A 209 0.03 -3.07 -23.04
C PRO A 209 1.30 -2.22 -22.88
N ASP A 210 2.25 -2.38 -23.82
CA ASP A 210 3.48 -1.61 -23.94
C ASP A 210 3.31 -0.32 -24.78
N GLY A 211 4.16 0.70 -24.54
CA GLY A 211 4.21 1.94 -25.35
C GLY A 211 3.22 3.06 -24.96
N ASP A 212 3.42 4.28 -25.48
CA ASP A 212 2.59 5.47 -25.24
C ASP A 212 2.50 6.38 -26.51
N PRO A 213 1.29 6.64 -27.07
CA PRO A 213 1.06 7.68 -28.08
C PRO A 213 0.88 9.10 -27.50
N VAL A 214 0.75 9.25 -26.18
CA VAL A 214 0.46 10.52 -25.46
C VAL A 214 1.67 11.00 -24.66
N GLU A 215 2.85 10.41 -24.89
CA GLU A 215 4.08 10.76 -24.20
C GLU A 215 4.52 12.22 -24.50
N ASP A 216 4.27 12.73 -25.70
CA ASP A 216 4.82 14.02 -26.14
C ASP A 216 4.05 15.25 -25.60
N LEU A 217 2.73 15.14 -25.42
CA LEU A 217 1.90 16.26 -24.93
C LEU A 217 2.12 16.52 -23.43
N TRP A 218 2.34 15.45 -22.66
CA TRP A 218 2.62 15.53 -21.23
C TRP A 218 4.05 15.99 -20.92
N LYS A 219 5.02 15.63 -21.77
CA LYS A 219 6.42 16.07 -21.65
C LYS A 219 6.56 17.60 -21.72
N GLY A 220 5.76 18.24 -22.58
CA GLY A 220 5.72 19.70 -22.71
C GLY A 220 5.20 20.39 -21.45
N TYR A 221 4.10 19.89 -20.87
CA TYR A 221 3.48 20.46 -19.68
C TYR A 221 4.38 20.34 -18.44
N TYR A 222 4.99 19.18 -18.19
CA TYR A 222 5.86 18.98 -17.02
C TYR A 222 7.16 19.78 -17.11
N SER A 223 7.73 19.94 -18.31
CA SER A 223 8.92 20.78 -18.53
C SER A 223 8.65 22.27 -18.25
N ALA A 224 7.43 22.74 -18.48
CA ALA A 224 7.05 24.15 -18.30
C ALA A 224 6.78 24.52 -16.83
N ILE A 225 6.35 23.57 -15.99
CA ILE A 225 6.04 23.80 -14.57
C ILE A 225 7.19 23.45 -13.62
N PHE A 226 8.26 22.82 -14.12
CA PHE A 226 9.42 22.42 -13.33
C PHE A 226 10.20 23.64 -12.83
N ASN A 227 10.16 23.90 -11.53
CA ASN A 227 10.93 24.97 -10.89
C ASN A 227 12.30 24.44 -10.42
N PRO A 228 13.41 24.80 -11.10
CA PRO A 228 14.74 24.29 -10.76
C PRO A 228 15.17 24.63 -9.33
N ALA A 229 14.78 25.81 -8.82
CA ALA A 229 15.13 26.30 -7.49
C ALA A 229 14.42 25.55 -6.34
N ARG A 230 13.48 24.65 -6.63
CA ARG A 230 12.77 23.81 -5.65
C ARG A 230 13.15 22.32 -5.73
N LEU A 231 14.13 21.96 -6.55
CA LEU A 231 14.50 20.57 -6.78
C LEU A 231 15.23 19.94 -5.57
N LYS A 232 14.54 19.07 -4.84
CA LYS A 232 15.15 18.20 -3.81
C LYS A 232 15.22 16.75 -4.33
N VAL A 233 16.29 16.43 -5.05
CA VAL A 233 16.45 15.14 -5.75
C VAL A 233 16.27 13.92 -4.82
N GLY A 234 16.82 13.98 -3.59
CA GLY A 234 16.65 12.89 -2.61
C GLY A 234 15.20 12.68 -2.16
N ALA A 235 14.47 13.77 -1.89
CA ALA A 235 13.04 13.70 -1.53
C ALA A 235 12.19 13.24 -2.73
N MET A 236 12.50 13.71 -3.93
CA MET A 236 11.83 13.31 -5.17
C MET A 236 12.02 11.81 -5.45
N LEU A 237 13.22 11.26 -5.27
CA LEU A 237 13.49 9.82 -5.47
C LEU A 237 12.81 8.94 -4.40
N SER A 238 12.67 9.44 -3.17
CA SER A 238 11.94 8.76 -2.09
C SER A 238 10.43 8.73 -2.35
N GLU A 239 9.86 9.84 -2.83
CA GLU A 239 8.44 9.96 -3.15
C GLU A 239 8.07 9.30 -4.50
N MET A 240 9.01 9.25 -5.45
CA MET A 240 8.84 8.66 -6.78
C MET A 240 9.91 7.59 -7.06
N PRO A 241 9.76 6.36 -6.53
CA PRO A 241 10.71 5.28 -6.76
C PRO A 241 10.87 4.94 -8.25
N LYS A 242 12.13 4.70 -8.68
CA LYS A 242 12.50 4.40 -10.07
C LYS A 242 11.71 3.27 -10.72
N LYS A 243 11.29 2.26 -9.94
CA LYS A 243 10.53 1.12 -10.48
C LYS A 243 9.17 1.53 -11.09
N TYR A 244 8.58 2.65 -10.66
CA TYR A 244 7.31 3.16 -11.20
C TYR A 244 7.48 4.13 -12.36
N TRP A 245 8.71 4.50 -12.71
CA TRP A 245 8.97 5.50 -13.75
C TRP A 245 8.49 5.03 -15.14
N ARG A 246 8.49 3.73 -15.41
CA ARG A 246 7.92 3.17 -16.65
C ARG A 246 6.41 3.37 -16.77
N ASN A 247 5.73 3.65 -15.65
CA ASN A 247 4.32 3.98 -15.61
C ASN A 247 4.09 5.51 -15.56
N LEU A 248 5.13 6.33 -15.69
CA LEU A 248 5.07 7.80 -15.61
C LEU A 248 5.75 8.43 -16.83
N PRO A 249 5.01 8.93 -17.82
CA PRO A 249 5.61 9.57 -19.00
C PRO A 249 6.49 10.79 -18.64
N GLU A 250 6.23 11.43 -17.50
CA GLU A 250 6.98 12.56 -16.96
C GLU A 250 8.33 12.13 -16.37
N ALA A 251 8.42 10.88 -15.89
CA ALA A 251 9.64 10.38 -15.27
C ALA A 251 10.78 10.18 -16.28
N ALA A 252 10.48 10.03 -17.57
CA ALA A 252 11.46 9.99 -18.64
C ALA A 252 12.23 11.32 -18.78
N LEU A 253 11.60 12.45 -18.41
CA LEU A 253 12.23 13.78 -18.46
C LEU A 253 13.10 14.09 -17.24
N ILE A 254 12.87 13.40 -16.13
CA ILE A 254 13.53 13.69 -14.84
C ILE A 254 15.06 13.68 -14.96
N PRO A 255 15.73 12.71 -15.63
CA PRO A 255 17.19 12.73 -15.79
C PRO A 255 17.70 13.99 -16.52
N ALA A 256 17.04 14.39 -17.62
CA ALA A 256 17.42 15.56 -18.40
C ALA A 256 17.12 16.87 -17.66
N LEU A 257 16.00 16.93 -16.93
CA LEU A 257 15.62 18.07 -16.09
C LEU A 257 16.57 18.24 -14.90
N ILE A 258 17.02 17.16 -14.26
CA ILE A 258 18.05 17.21 -13.20
C ILE A 258 19.37 17.69 -13.77
N ALA A 259 19.81 17.12 -14.91
CA ALA A 259 21.08 17.48 -15.55
C ALA A 259 21.12 18.96 -15.97
N GLY A 260 19.99 19.50 -16.45
CA GLY A 260 19.84 20.90 -16.84
C GLY A 260 19.43 21.87 -15.72
N ALA A 261 19.09 21.38 -14.52
CA ALA A 261 18.51 22.20 -13.45
C ALA A 261 19.46 23.32 -12.99
N GLN A 262 20.74 23.00 -12.78
CA GLN A 262 21.74 23.98 -12.33
C GLN A 262 21.96 25.10 -13.36
N ALA A 263 22.00 24.76 -14.64
CA ALA A 263 22.16 25.74 -15.72
C ALA A 263 20.93 26.65 -15.86
N ARG A 264 19.72 26.09 -15.73
CA ARG A 264 18.46 26.85 -15.77
C ARG A 264 18.26 27.73 -14.53
N GLU A 265 18.67 27.26 -13.36
CA GLU A 265 18.68 28.05 -12.12
C GLU A 265 19.64 29.24 -12.24
N ALA A 266 20.86 29.00 -12.70
CA ALA A 266 21.84 30.07 -12.96
C ALA A 266 21.32 31.10 -13.97
N ALA A 267 20.65 30.64 -15.05
CA ALA A 267 20.04 31.52 -16.03
C ALA A 267 18.85 32.33 -15.46
N MET A 268 18.02 31.73 -14.62
CA MET A 268 16.93 32.45 -13.93
C MET A 268 17.47 33.50 -12.95
N ILE A 269 18.56 33.21 -12.23
CA ILE A 269 19.22 34.18 -11.35
C ILE A 269 19.82 35.33 -12.16
N ALA A 270 20.44 35.03 -13.31
CA ALA A 270 21.02 36.03 -14.20
C ALA A 270 19.96 36.92 -14.89
N ALA A 271 18.78 36.35 -15.20
CA ALA A 271 17.66 37.06 -15.82
C ALA A 271 16.72 37.74 -14.80
N ALA A 272 16.94 37.54 -13.50
CA ALA A 272 16.12 38.15 -12.46
C ALA A 272 16.26 39.69 -12.51
N PRO A 273 15.15 40.44 -12.60
CA PRO A 273 15.22 41.90 -12.69
C PRO A 273 15.90 42.45 -11.44
N ARG A 274 16.97 43.23 -11.66
CA ARG A 274 17.72 43.90 -10.60
C ARG A 274 16.75 44.85 -9.89
N LYS A 275 16.45 44.59 -8.61
CA LYS A 275 15.65 45.51 -7.78
C LYS A 275 16.25 46.90 -7.88
N GLU A 276 15.54 47.79 -8.56
CA GLU A 276 15.88 49.18 -8.67
C GLU A 276 15.81 49.75 -7.25
N ARG A 277 16.97 50.10 -6.68
CA ARG A 277 17.04 50.82 -5.42
C ARG A 277 16.43 52.19 -5.69
N LEU A 278 15.16 52.39 -5.35
CA LEU A 278 14.54 53.71 -5.34
C LEU A 278 15.40 54.62 -4.46
N SER A 279 16.16 55.51 -5.09
CA SER A 279 16.94 56.54 -4.43
C SER A 279 15.98 57.48 -3.72
N GLN A 280 16.11 57.55 -2.39
CA GLN A 280 15.54 58.64 -1.61
C GLN A 280 16.24 59.94 -2.01
N GLU A 281 15.68 60.66 -2.97
CA GLU A 281 16.01 62.06 -3.15
C GLU A 281 14.77 62.82 -3.64
N ARG A 282 14.53 63.95 -2.97
CA ARG A 282 13.55 65.01 -3.24
C ARG A 282 12.13 64.79 -2.73
N MET A 283 11.90 65.25 -1.50
CA MET A 283 10.94 66.36 -1.26
C MET A 283 11.50 67.28 -0.18
N SER A 284 12.31 68.24 -0.62
CA SER A 284 12.39 69.56 0.02
C SER A 284 11.64 70.50 -0.92
N ARG A 285 10.48 70.98 -0.46
CA ARG A 285 9.85 72.25 -0.78
C ARG A 285 8.63 72.41 0.11
#